data_AF-A0A839FFK6-F1
#
_entry.id   AF-A0A839FFK6-F1
#
_cell.length_a   1.000
_cell.length_b   1.000
_cell.length_c   1.000
_cell.angle_alpha   90.00
_cell.angle_beta   90.00
_cell.angle_gamma   90.00
#
_symmetry.space_group_name_H-M   'P 1'
#
loop_
_entity.id
_entity.type
_entity.pdbx_description
1 polymer ?
#
loop_
_entity_poly.entity_id
_entity_poly.type
_entity_poly.pdbx_seq_one_letter_code
_entity_poly.pdbx_strand_id
1 'polypeptide(L)'
;MLIIAAMTAWRRGLKAVKDWRPVARQAAIHAALATLLISGSALAAHHYNHYATRAQANERSVLAEILAQPICTTQMAETVTAAMN
;
A
#
# COMPACT_ATOMS: atom_id res chain seq x y z
N MET A 1 -46.61 -17.07 20.59
CA MET A 1 -46.00 -15.72 20.58
C MET A 1 -44.48 -15.72 20.81
N LEU A 2 -43.94 -16.51 21.75
CA LEU A 2 -42.49 -16.59 22.01
C LEU A 2 -41.64 -17.03 20.80
N ILE A 3 -42.12 -18.00 20.02
CA ILE A 3 -41.41 -18.49 18.81
C ILE A 3 -41.28 -17.39 17.76
N ILE A 4 -42.33 -16.56 17.58
CA ILE A 4 -42.32 -15.44 16.64
C ILE A 4 -41.32 -14.38 17.11
N ALA A 5 -41.33 -14.04 18.41
CA ALA A 5 -40.38 -13.10 19.00
C ALA A 5 -38.92 -13.58 18.83
N ALA A 6 -38.64 -14.85 19.11
CA ALA A 6 -37.32 -15.46 18.91
C ALA A 6 -36.87 -15.39 17.44
N MET A 7 -37.73 -15.73 16.49
CA MET A 7 -37.42 -15.63 15.05
C MET A 7 -37.18 -14.19 14.60
N THR A 8 -37.87 -13.19 15.18
CA THR A 8 -37.65 -11.79 14.84
C THR A 8 -36.34 -11.25 15.40
N ALA A 9 -35.98 -11.62 16.64
CA ALA A 9 -34.69 -11.28 17.24
C ALA A 9 -33.53 -11.90 16.44
N TRP A 10 -33.65 -13.17 16.05
CA TRP A 10 -32.68 -13.86 15.21
C TRP A 10 -32.48 -13.18 13.86
N ARG A 11 -33.58 -12.84 13.16
CA ARG A 11 -33.51 -12.13 11.87
C ARG A 11 -32.85 -10.75 11.98
N ARG A 12 -33.12 -10.01 13.07
CA ARG A 12 -32.47 -8.72 13.32
C ARG A 12 -30.97 -8.87 13.55
N GLY A 13 -30.55 -9.87 14.34
CA GLY A 13 -29.13 -10.16 14.58
C GLY A 13 -28.40 -10.54 13.28
N LEU A 14 -28.98 -11.44 12.47
CA LEU A 14 -28.40 -11.81 11.18
C LEU A 14 -28.32 -10.62 10.21
N LYS A 15 -29.34 -9.76 10.18
CA LYS A 15 -29.33 -8.55 9.36
C LYS A 15 -28.23 -7.58 9.81
N ALA A 16 -28.09 -7.34 11.12
CA ALA A 16 -27.02 -6.49 11.65
C ALA A 16 -25.62 -7.00 11.29
N VAL A 17 -25.38 -8.31 11.39
CA VAL A 17 -24.10 -8.91 10.97
C VAL A 17 -23.88 -8.75 9.47
N LYS A 18 -24.92 -8.95 8.65
CA LYS A 18 -24.84 -8.78 7.20
C LYS A 18 -24.55 -7.33 6.82
N ASP A 19 -25.18 -6.38 7.50
CA ASP A 19 -25.04 -4.95 7.26
C ASP A 19 -23.69 -4.42 7.78
N TRP A 20 -23.09 -5.07 8.79
CA TRP A 20 -21.75 -4.77 9.28
C TRP A 20 -20.63 -5.20 8.31
N ARG A 21 -20.81 -6.32 7.60
CA ARG A 21 -19.83 -6.84 6.63
C ARG A 21 -19.36 -5.84 5.57
N PRO A 22 -20.23 -5.09 4.86
CA PRO A 22 -19.78 -4.11 3.88
C PRO A 22 -18.99 -2.97 4.51
N VAL A 23 -19.38 -2.50 5.71
CA VAL A 23 -18.66 -1.46 6.45
C VAL A 23 -17.27 -1.93 6.84
N ALA A 24 -17.14 -3.13 7.40
CA ALA A 24 -15.86 -3.73 7.74
C ALA A 24 -14.96 -3.93 6.50
N ARG A 25 -15.55 -4.33 5.36
CA ARG A 25 -14.82 -4.46 4.09
C ARG A 25 -14.31 -3.11 3.58
N GLN A 26 -15.14 -2.07 3.62
CA GLN A 26 -14.73 -0.72 3.22
C GLN A 26 -13.62 -0.19 4.12
N ALA A 27 -13.73 -0.38 5.44
CA ALA A 27 -12.68 -0.02 6.39
C ALA A 27 -11.35 -0.73 6.07
N ALA A 28 -11.38 -2.03 5.77
CA ALA A 28 -10.18 -2.78 5.37
C ALA A 28 -9.57 -2.25 4.07
N ILE A 29 -10.39 -1.92 3.07
CA ILE A 29 -9.91 -1.33 1.81
C ILE A 29 -9.25 0.02 2.06
N HIS A 30 -9.88 0.90 2.85
CA HIS A 30 -9.30 2.20 3.18
C HIS A 30 -8.00 2.07 3.99
N ALA A 31 -7.93 1.14 4.94
CA ALA A 31 -6.71 0.87 5.69
C ALA A 31 -5.57 0.35 4.80
N ALA A 32 -5.88 -0.53 3.84
CA ALA A 32 -4.91 -1.02 2.87
C ALA A 32 -4.41 0.11 1.96
N LEU A 33 -5.31 0.95 1.44
CA LEU A 33 -4.95 2.11 0.62
C LEU A 33 -4.10 3.13 1.39
N ALA A 34 -4.47 3.43 2.63
CA ALA A 34 -3.70 4.31 3.49
C ALA A 34 -2.28 3.76 3.74
N THR A 35 -2.17 2.46 4.05
CA THR A 35 -0.88 1.80 4.22
C THR A 35 -0.03 1.89 2.96
N LEU A 36 -0.61 1.61 1.78
CA LEU A 36 0.10 1.71 0.49
C LEU A 36 0.58 3.14 0.21
N LEU A 37 -0.29 4.14 0.44
CA LEU A 37 0.06 5.54 0.21
C LEU A 37 1.17 6.01 1.16
N ILE A 38 1.07 5.70 2.45
CA ILE A 38 2.07 6.10 3.44
C ILE A 38 3.42 5.44 3.16
N SER A 39 3.43 4.12 3.00
CA SER A 39 4.66 3.37 2.75
C SER A 39 5.30 3.71 1.41
N GLY A 40 4.51 3.84 0.34
CA GLY A 40 4.97 4.25 -0.98
C GLY A 40 5.54 5.67 -0.98
N SER A 41 4.87 6.61 -0.29
CA SER A 41 5.35 7.99 -0.20
C SER A 41 6.65 8.10 0.61
N ALA A 42 6.76 7.35 1.71
CA ALA A 42 7.98 7.30 2.52
C ALA A 42 9.16 6.74 1.71
N LEU A 43 8.94 5.66 0.96
CA LEU A 43 9.96 5.09 0.07
C LEU A 43 10.36 6.07 -1.04
N ALA A 44 9.39 6.73 -1.68
CA ALA A 44 9.66 7.75 -2.69
C ALA A 44 10.47 8.92 -2.12
N ALA A 45 10.11 9.41 -0.93
CA ALA A 45 10.84 10.48 -0.25
C ALA A 45 12.27 10.08 0.12
N HIS A 46 12.48 8.84 0.56
CA HIS A 46 13.80 8.30 0.89
C HIS A 46 14.78 8.38 -0.30
N HIS A 47 14.29 8.12 -1.52
CA HIS A 47 15.11 8.16 -2.73
C HIS A 47 15.05 9.48 -3.50
N TYR A 48 14.12 10.38 -3.15
CA TYR A 48 13.87 11.61 -3.90
C TYR A 48 15.11 12.48 -4.04
N ASN A 49 15.83 12.74 -2.94
CA ASN A 49 17.01 13.60 -2.97
C ASN A 49 18.10 13.04 -3.91
N HIS A 50 18.27 11.72 -3.93
CA HIS A 50 19.24 11.09 -4.82
C HIS A 50 18.85 11.25 -6.28
N TYR A 51 17.58 11.05 -6.62
CA TYR A 51 17.09 11.29 -7.98
C TYR A 51 17.12 12.76 -8.37
N ALA A 52 16.84 13.69 -7.44
CA ALA A 52 16.92 15.13 -7.70
C ALA A 52 18.35 15.54 -8.07
N THR A 53 19.36 15.07 -7.31
CA THR A 53 20.77 15.33 -7.60
C THR A 53 21.19 14.77 -8.97
N ARG A 54 20.79 13.54 -9.29
CA ARG A 54 21.09 12.92 -10.58
C ARG A 54 20.40 13.62 -11.75
N ALA A 55 19.12 13.96 -11.58
CA ALA A 55 18.34 14.69 -12.56
C ALA A 55 18.97 16.06 -12.87
N GLN A 56 19.45 16.77 -11.84
CA GLN A 56 20.20 18.01 -12.00
C GLN A 56 21.51 17.79 -12.77
N ALA A 57 22.30 16.77 -12.41
CA ALA A 57 23.56 16.47 -13.08
C ALA A 57 23.40 16.05 -14.55
N ASN A 58 22.27 15.44 -14.90
CA ASN A 58 21.99 14.93 -16.23
C ASN A 58 21.06 15.83 -17.06
N GLU A 59 20.71 17.02 -16.56
CA GLU A 59 19.77 17.97 -17.17
C GLU A 59 18.44 17.32 -17.61
N ARG A 60 17.89 16.47 -16.74
CA ARG A 60 16.66 15.70 -16.98
C ARG A 60 15.66 15.90 -15.86
N SER A 61 14.42 15.46 -16.07
CA SER A 61 13.43 15.40 -14.99
C SER A 61 13.72 14.23 -14.05
N VAL A 62 13.29 14.37 -12.79
CA VAL A 62 13.38 13.29 -11.78
C VAL A 62 12.74 11.99 -12.28
N LEU A 63 11.59 12.08 -12.95
CA LEU A 63 10.92 10.92 -13.54
C LEU A 63 11.75 10.27 -14.65
N ALA A 64 12.35 11.08 -15.54
CA ALA A 64 13.21 10.55 -16.60
C ALA A 64 14.44 9.83 -16.02
N GLU A 65 14.99 10.32 -14.91
CA GLU A 65 16.12 9.68 -14.23
C GLU A 65 15.71 8.37 -13.54
N ILE A 66 14.53 8.33 -12.90
CA ILE A 66 13.95 7.10 -12.32
C ILE A 66 13.81 6.01 -13.39
N LEU A 67 13.28 6.38 -14.56
CA LEU A 67 13.06 5.44 -15.66
C LEU A 67 14.37 5.01 -16.35
N ALA A 68 15.36 5.92 -16.42
CA ALA A 68 16.65 5.60 -17.03
C ALA A 68 17.47 4.64 -16.16
N GLN A 69 17.46 4.83 -14.82
CA GLN A 69 18.22 3.97 -13.92
C GLN A 69 17.60 3.91 -12.51
N PRO A 70 16.75 2.90 -12.24
CA PRO A 70 16.18 2.69 -10.92
C PRO A 70 17.25 2.30 -9.87
N ILE A 71 17.26 2.94 -8.70
CA ILE A 71 18.28 2.71 -7.65
C ILE A 71 18.09 1.34 -6.97
N CYS A 72 16.84 0.88 -6.86
CA CYS A 72 16.50 -0.37 -6.18
C CYS A 72 16.99 -1.63 -6.92
N THR A 73 17.16 -1.58 -8.24
CA THR A 73 17.64 -2.73 -9.03
C THR A 73 19.15 -2.93 -8.90
N THR A 74 19.91 -1.85 -8.73
CA THR A 74 21.38 -1.89 -8.60
C THR A 74 21.84 -2.41 -7.24
N GLN A 75 21.14 -2.08 -6.16
CA GLN A 75 21.55 -2.48 -4.80
C GLN A 75 21.32 -3.98 -4.54
N MET A 76 20.30 -4.59 -5.16
CA MET A 76 20.11 -6.05 -5.15
C MET A 76 21.21 -6.77 -5.94
N ALA A 77 21.68 -6.20 -7.05
CA ALA A 77 22.78 -6.76 -7.83
C ALA A 77 24.11 -6.71 -7.07
N GLU A 78 24.44 -5.58 -6.43
CA GLU A 78 25.67 -5.45 -5.61
C GLU A 78 25.68 -6.40 -4.41
N THR A 79 24.55 -6.55 -3.71
CA THR A 79 24.45 -7.47 -2.56
C THR A 79 24.56 -8.94 -2.96
N VAL A 80 23.97 -9.35 -4.07
CA VAL A 80 24.13 -10.72 -4.60
C VAL A 80 25.58 -10.96 -5.03
N THR A 81 26.21 -9.99 -5.71
CA THR A 81 27.60 -10.13 -6.17
C THR A 81 28.58 -10.16 -4.98
N ALA A 82 28.32 -9.38 -3.92
CA ALA A 82 29.11 -9.40 -2.69
C ALA A 82 28.92 -10.68 -1.85
N ALA A 83 27.78 -11.38 -1.98
CA ALA A 83 27.54 -12.66 -1.32
C ALA A 83 28.12 -13.86 -2.09
N MET A 84 28.54 -13.66 -3.33
CA MET A 84 29.15 -14.68 -4.19
C MET A 84 30.69 -14.65 -4.17
N ASN A 85 31.30 -13.65 -3.51
CA ASN A 85 32.74 -13.52 -3.24
C ASN A 85 33.03 -13.73 -1.76
#